data_AF-A0A415HVH7-F1
#
_entry.id   AF-A0A415HVH7-F1
#
_cell.length_a   1.000
_cell.length_b   1.000
_cell.length_c   1.000
_cell.angle_alpha   90.00
_cell.angle_beta   90.00
_cell.angle_gamma   90.00
#
_symmetry.space_group_name_H-M   'P 1'
#
loop_
_entity.id
_entity.type
_entity.pdbx_description
1 polymer ?
#
loop_
_entity_poly.entity_id
_entity_poly.type
_entity_poly.pdbx_seq_one_letter_code
_entity_poly.pdbx_strand_id
1 'polypeptide(L)'
;MCKSVLTMNTPDRCDDCLCVDTYDSSYQWCRYAKKKMPFSIHFTKPDWCPLKPLPEKDDWDDQYDEYYTGYANGWNRCLSKITGEYDELC
;
A
#
# COMPACT_ATOMS: atom_id res chain seq x y z
N MET A 1 -18.15 -11.84 -8.74
CA MET A 1 -17.48 -10.52 -8.79
C MET A 1 -16.00 -10.72 -8.55
N CYS A 2 -15.15 -10.23 -9.44
CA CYS A 2 -13.72 -10.20 -9.19
C CYS A 2 -13.41 -9.14 -8.14
N LYS A 3 -12.43 -9.40 -7.27
CA LYS A 3 -11.89 -8.41 -6.34
C LYS A 3 -10.69 -7.72 -6.99
N SER A 4 -10.43 -6.49 -6.60
CA SER A 4 -9.28 -5.70 -7.07
C SER A 4 -8.55 -5.09 -5.89
N VAL A 5 -7.25 -4.86 -6.06
CA VAL A 5 -6.37 -4.16 -5.11
C VAL A 5 -5.75 -2.99 -5.88
N LEU A 6 -5.60 -1.84 -5.21
CA LEU A 6 -4.86 -0.70 -5.73
C LEU A 6 -3.49 -0.67 -5.04
N THR A 7 -2.43 -0.80 -5.83
CA THR A 7 -1.04 -0.68 -5.38
C THR A 7 -0.46 0.62 -5.92
N MET A 8 0.15 1.43 -5.04
CA MET A 8 0.82 2.68 -5.41
C MET A 8 1.92 3.00 -4.40
N ASN A 9 2.90 3.81 -4.82
CA ASN A 9 3.86 4.38 -3.88
C ASN A 9 3.12 5.25 -2.85
N THR A 10 3.44 5.04 -1.57
CA THR A 10 2.85 5.85 -0.51
C THR A 10 3.51 7.23 -0.54
N PRO A 11 2.75 8.33 -0.73
CA PRO A 11 3.33 9.67 -0.69
C PRO A 11 3.69 10.05 0.75
N ASP A 12 4.72 10.88 0.90
CA ASP A 12 5.17 11.37 2.21
C ASP A 12 4.15 12.31 2.86
N ARG A 13 3.35 13.01 2.03
CA ARG A 13 2.39 14.01 2.44
C ARG A 13 1.01 13.76 1.84
N CYS A 14 -0.03 14.27 2.49
CA CYS A 14 -1.40 14.11 2.00
C CYS A 14 -1.70 14.96 0.76
N ASP A 15 -1.07 16.13 0.61
CA ASP A 15 -1.24 16.98 -0.56
C ASP A 15 -0.68 16.36 -1.85
N ASP A 16 0.36 15.54 -1.74
CA ASP A 16 0.92 14.77 -2.86
C ASP A 16 0.10 13.51 -3.21
N CYS A 17 -0.95 13.21 -2.43
CA CYS A 17 -1.71 11.98 -2.57
C CYS A 17 -2.80 12.09 -3.63
N LEU A 18 -2.78 11.20 -4.63
CA LEU A 18 -3.80 11.06 -5.69
C LEU A 18 -5.22 10.81 -5.17
N CYS A 19 -5.35 10.47 -3.89
CA CYS A 19 -6.60 10.14 -3.20
C CYS A 19 -7.24 11.36 -2.50
N VAL A 20 -6.62 12.53 -2.62
CA VAL A 20 -7.03 13.75 -1.92
C VAL A 20 -7.66 14.74 -2.90
N ASP A 21 -8.74 15.36 -2.45
CA ASP A 21 -9.38 16.47 -3.14
C ASP A 21 -9.11 17.75 -2.35
N THR A 22 -8.52 18.74 -3.01
CA THR A 22 -8.27 20.07 -2.43
C THR A 22 -9.43 20.96 -2.81
N TYR A 23 -10.19 21.42 -1.81
CA TYR A 23 -11.34 22.30 -2.03
C TYR A 23 -10.98 23.77 -1.80
N ASP A 24 -10.24 24.05 -0.73
CA ASP A 24 -9.73 25.37 -0.38
C ASP A 24 -8.44 25.18 0.44
N SER A 25 -7.64 26.25 0.54
CA SER A 25 -6.48 26.37 1.42
C SER A 25 -6.75 25.97 2.88
N SER A 26 -8.01 26.04 3.34
CA SER A 26 -8.39 25.71 4.71
C SER A 26 -8.54 24.20 4.98
N TYR A 27 -8.89 23.39 3.98
CA TYR A 27 -9.05 21.94 4.17
C TYR A 27 -8.95 21.12 2.88
N GLN A 28 -8.53 19.87 3.09
CA GLN A 28 -8.48 18.82 2.07
C GLN A 28 -9.46 17.70 2.45
N TRP A 29 -9.77 16.82 1.51
CA TRP A 29 -10.62 15.66 1.75
C TRP A 29 -9.95 14.38 1.28
N CYS A 30 -9.85 13.38 2.14
CA CYS A 30 -9.39 12.05 1.75
C CYS A 30 -10.57 11.23 1.23
N ARG A 31 -10.57 10.87 -0.06
CA ARG A 31 -11.66 10.10 -0.70
C ARG A 31 -11.87 8.73 -0.06
N TYR A 32 -10.78 8.01 0.25
CA TYR A 32 -10.85 6.66 0.79
C TYR A 32 -11.28 6.62 2.26
N ALA A 33 -10.75 7.53 3.08
CA ALA A 33 -11.15 7.61 4.49
C ALA A 33 -12.51 8.31 4.68
N LYS A 34 -13.01 9.02 3.65
CA LYS A 34 -14.19 9.90 3.71
C LYS A 34 -14.08 10.91 4.86
N LYS A 35 -12.91 11.53 4.99
CA LYS A 35 -12.57 12.45 6.10
C LYS A 35 -12.11 13.80 5.59
N LYS A 36 -12.61 14.85 6.25
CA LYS A 36 -12.10 16.22 6.15
C LYS A 36 -10.77 16.30 6.89
N MET A 37 -9.80 16.97 6.27
CA MET A 37 -8.45 17.15 6.76
C MET A 37 -8.14 18.64 6.92
N PRO A 38 -7.92 19.14 8.15
CA PRO A 38 -7.49 20.52 8.34
C PRO A 38 -6.08 20.75 7.78
N PHE A 39 -5.74 22.01 7.53
CA PHE A 39 -4.41 22.42 7.03
C PHE A 39 -3.23 21.81 7.81
N SER A 40 -3.36 21.64 9.13
CA SER A 40 -2.32 21.07 9.99
C SER A 40 -1.88 19.65 9.63
N ILE A 41 -2.67 18.91 8.86
CA ILE A 41 -2.35 17.53 8.46
C ILE A 41 -2.14 17.37 6.96
N HIS A 42 -2.13 18.46 6.17
CA HIS A 42 -1.85 18.39 4.73
C HIS A 42 -0.44 17.86 4.46
N PHE A 43 0.49 18.21 5.33
CA PHE A 43 1.92 17.92 5.18
C PHE A 43 2.41 16.76 6.05
N THR A 44 1.48 15.96 6.59
CA THR A 44 1.80 14.81 7.43
C THR A 44 0.99 13.59 7.00
N LYS A 45 1.46 12.40 7.37
CA LYS A 45 0.69 11.16 7.21
C LYS A 45 -0.03 10.84 8.53
N PRO A 46 -1.36 10.96 8.62
CA PRO A 46 -2.08 10.65 9.85
C PRO A 46 -2.14 9.13 10.11
N ASP A 47 -2.21 8.72 11.37
CA ASP A 47 -2.30 7.29 11.76
C ASP A 47 -3.50 6.56 11.15
N TRP A 48 -4.60 7.29 10.95
CA TRP A 48 -5.81 6.77 10.33
C TRP A 48 -5.73 6.68 8.80
N CYS A 49 -4.61 7.06 8.18
CA CYS A 49 -4.43 7.00 6.73
C CYS A 49 -4.75 5.59 6.21
N PRO A 50 -5.59 5.47 5.16
CA PRO A 50 -6.01 4.19 4.61
C PRO A 50 -4.90 3.49 3.81
N LEU A 51 -3.88 4.24 3.35
CA LEU A 51 -2.72 3.66 2.67
C LEU A 51 -1.82 2.98 3.70
N LYS A 52 -1.95 1.65 3.78
CA LYS A 52 -1.09 0.80 4.59
C LYS A 52 0.11 0.34 3.75
N PRO A 53 1.31 0.28 4.35
CA PRO A 53 2.46 -0.28 3.67
C PRO A 53 2.16 -1.72 3.27
N LEU A 54 2.66 -2.12 2.11
CA LEU A 54 2.71 -3.54 1.79
C LEU A 54 3.64 -4.23 2.80
N PRO A 55 3.31 -5.46 3.20
CA PRO A 55 4.24 -6.27 3.96
C PRO A 55 5.56 -6.49 3.21
N GLU A 56 6.62 -6.74 3.95
CA GLU A 56 7.93 -7.05 3.39
C GLU A 56 7.98 -8.50 2.87
N LYS A 57 8.89 -8.74 1.92
CA LYS A 57 9.23 -10.09 1.49
C LYS A 57 9.91 -10.84 2.64
N ASP A 58 9.66 -12.14 2.70
CA ASP A 58 10.30 -13.05 3.64
C ASP A 58 11.58 -13.59 3.00
N ASP A 59 12.73 -13.39 3.65
CA ASP A 59 14.04 -13.83 3.17
C ASP A 59 14.46 -15.19 3.75
N TRP A 60 13.54 -15.90 4.41
CA TRP A 60 13.80 -17.25 4.91
C TRP A 60 14.12 -18.23 3.79
N ASP A 61 15.35 -18.74 3.81
CA ASP A 61 15.85 -19.76 2.90
C ASP A 61 16.77 -20.72 3.66
N ASP A 62 16.17 -21.75 4.26
CA ASP A 62 16.88 -22.88 4.85
C ASP A 62 16.67 -24.12 3.98
N GLN A 63 17.78 -24.66 3.50
CA GLN A 63 17.85 -25.83 2.62
C GLN A 63 17.36 -27.11 3.32
N TYR A 64 17.39 -27.14 4.65
CA TYR A 64 16.95 -28.26 5.47
C TYR A 64 15.54 -28.07 6.04
N ASP A 65 14.94 -26.90 5.83
CA ASP A 65 13.58 -26.59 6.27
C ASP A 65 12.68 -26.20 5.08
N GLU A 66 12.36 -27.23 4.29
CA GLU A 66 11.48 -27.10 3.12
C GLU A 66 10.11 -26.51 3.46
N TYR A 67 9.63 -26.71 4.69
CA TYR A 67 8.35 -26.19 5.15
C TYR A 67 8.38 -24.66 5.17
N TYR A 68 9.25 -24.05 5.97
CA TYR A 68 9.30 -22.58 6.08
C TYR A 68 9.79 -21.93 4.77
N THR A 69 10.74 -22.55 4.07
CA THR A 69 11.17 -22.10 2.74
C THR A 69 10.01 -22.09 1.74
N GLY A 70 9.11 -23.07 1.80
CA GLY A 70 7.88 -23.08 1.02
C GLY A 70 6.91 -21.94 1.37
N TYR A 71 6.77 -21.62 2.66
CA TYR A 71 5.93 -20.49 3.11
C TYR A 71 6.46 -19.13 2.63
N ALA A 72 7.76 -18.88 2.81
CA ALA A 72 8.41 -17.65 2.37
C ALA A 72 8.26 -17.45 0.85
N ASN A 73 8.49 -18.52 0.06
CA ASN A 73 8.29 -18.51 -1.38
C ASN A 73 6.83 -18.20 -1.79
N GLY A 74 5.86 -18.85 -1.14
CA GLY A 74 4.44 -18.61 -1.41
C GLY A 74 4.01 -17.18 -1.07
N TRP A 75 4.47 -16.66 0.06
CA TRP A 75 4.25 -15.28 0.49
C TRP A 75 4.82 -14.27 -0.51
N ASN A 76 6.09 -14.43 -0.88
CA ASN A 76 6.77 -13.55 -1.83
C ASN A 76 6.09 -13.59 -3.20
N ARG A 77 5.65 -14.76 -3.67
CA ARG A 77 4.89 -14.89 -4.92
C ARG A 77 3.55 -14.15 -4.86
N CYS A 78 2.86 -14.18 -3.72
CA CYS A 78 1.63 -13.41 -3.51
C CYS A 78 1.91 -11.89 -3.62
N LEU A 79 2.95 -11.41 -2.94
CA LEU A 79 3.35 -10.00 -3.00
C LEU A 79 3.75 -9.57 -4.41
N SER A 80 4.51 -10.38 -5.15
CA SER A 80 4.88 -10.10 -6.54
C SER A 80 3.67 -10.00 -7.47
N LYS A 81 2.62 -10.81 -7.26
CA LYS A 81 1.37 -10.69 -8.02
C LYS A 81 0.60 -9.39 -7.73
N ILE A 82 0.63 -8.91 -6.49
CA ILE A 82 -0.04 -7.66 -6.08
C ILE A 82 0.71 -6.42 -6.58
N THR A 83 2.04 -6.48 -6.61
CA THR A 83 2.92 -5.39 -7.05
C THR A 83 3.15 -5.35 -8.55
N GLY A 84 2.79 -6.42 -9.27
CA GLY A 84 3.05 -6.56 -10.71
C GLY A 84 4.51 -6.91 -11.03
N GLU A 85 5.30 -7.33 -10.05
CA GLU A 85 6.67 -7.83 -10.27
C GLU A 85 6.70 -9.24 -10.87
N TYR A 86 5.56 -9.94 -10.88
CA TYR A 86 5.44 -11.27 -11.47
C TYR A 86 4.89 -11.18 -12.90
N ASP A 87 5.78 -11.04 -13.88
CA ASP A 87 5.44 -11.16 -15.30
C ASP A 87 5.26 -12.64 -15.66
N GLU A 88 4.09 -13.22 -15.36
CA GLU A 88 3.56 -14.25 -16.25
C GLU A 88 2.94 -13.49 -17.44
N LEU A 89 3.65 -13.48 -18.58
CA LEU A 89 3.09 -13.18 -19.89
C LEU A 89 1.67 -13.74 -19.95
N CYS A 90 0.67 -12.86 -19.94
CA CYS A 90 -0.66 -13.20 -20.43
C CYS A 90 -0.61 -13.33 -21.96
#